data_AF-A0A0F9B9L5-F1
#
_entry.id   AF-A0A0F9B9L5-F1
#
_cell.length_a   1.000
_cell.length_b   1.000
_cell.length_c   1.000
_cell.angle_alpha   90.00
_cell.angle_beta   90.00
_cell.angle_gamma   90.00
#
_symmetry.space_group_name_H-M   'P 1'
#
loop_
_entity.id
_entity.type
_entity.pdbx_description
1 polymer ?
#
loop_
_entity_poly.entity_id
_entity_poly.type
_entity_poly.pdbx_seq_one_letter_code
_entity_poly.pdbx_strand_id
1 'polypeptide(L)'
;MAKKSKQVNNKEKEEKLTINNISAGDVITDSTRNSKEWNVDDDLIEQMRRYEQESNKTAIWKNKITGMFLFFKYYEDNPEEKKKAKKRGRKPKKVEEEEELTDEEELEDIIEMGMTFCNYIDPFKLRTIFRFLYFTGLRRMEYINLARKDFDFEKQTVYVRGKTKSRTERELPLTKKVAKDVRSYFNTEPEIKNAFNMSSSQMAWLLKDIQDFVPKGKRLTAHTFR
;
A
#
# COMPACT_ATOMS: atom_id res chain seq x y z
N MET A 1 11.91 -38.70 26.89
CA MET A 1 12.49 -37.35 27.04
C MET A 1 13.66 -37.21 26.07
N ALA A 2 13.52 -36.43 25.00
CA ALA A 2 14.63 -36.09 24.11
C ALA A 2 14.48 -34.62 23.75
N LYS A 3 15.27 -33.76 24.41
CA LYS A 3 15.31 -32.32 24.14
C LYS A 3 15.96 -32.13 22.77
N LYS A 4 15.19 -31.71 21.77
CA LYS A 4 15.75 -31.14 20.52
C LYS A 4 16.56 -29.90 20.90
N SER A 5 17.87 -30.02 20.80
CA SER A 5 18.82 -28.91 20.86
C SER A 5 18.49 -27.91 19.75
N LYS A 6 18.07 -26.70 20.13
CA LYS A 6 17.98 -25.57 19.20
C LYS A 6 19.38 -25.30 18.67
N GLN A 7 19.61 -25.57 17.39
CA GLN A 7 20.75 -25.00 16.67
C GLN A 7 20.61 -23.48 16.76
N VAL A 8 21.48 -22.86 17.56
CA VAL A 8 21.68 -21.42 17.56
C VAL A 8 22.36 -21.11 16.24
N ASN A 9 21.58 -20.57 15.31
CA ASN A 9 22.04 -20.13 14.02
C ASN A 9 22.87 -18.85 14.23
N ASN A 10 24.17 -19.00 14.49
CA ASN A 10 25.15 -17.92 14.47
C ASN A 10 25.30 -17.47 13.01
N LYS A 11 24.34 -16.67 12.52
CA LYS A 11 24.63 -15.80 11.38
C LYS A 11 25.56 -14.73 11.91
N GLU A 12 26.84 -14.84 11.54
CA GLU A 12 27.77 -13.71 11.57
C GLU A 12 27.00 -12.48 11.07
N LYS A 13 26.85 -11.48 11.92
CA LYS A 13 26.33 -10.19 11.49
C LYS A 13 27.40 -9.63 10.56
N GLU A 14 27.26 -9.85 9.26
CA GLU A 14 27.95 -9.04 8.27
C GLU A 14 27.74 -7.58 8.68
N GLU A 15 28.84 -6.93 9.06
CA GLU A 15 28.80 -5.52 9.43
C GLU A 15 28.23 -4.74 8.23
N LYS A 16 27.29 -3.83 8.54
CA LYS A 16 26.68 -3.03 7.48
C LYS A 16 27.73 -2.09 6.91
N LEU A 17 27.93 -2.14 5.59
CA LEU A 17 28.66 -1.12 4.85
C LEU A 17 27.89 0.20 4.91
N THR A 18 28.62 1.25 5.23
CA THR A 18 28.22 2.64 5.41
C THR A 18 29.31 3.52 4.81
N ILE A 19 29.04 4.81 4.65
CA ILE A 19 30.04 5.75 4.12
C ILE A 19 31.32 5.85 4.98
N ASN A 20 31.24 5.44 6.24
CA ASN A 20 32.35 5.53 7.20
C ASN A 20 33.27 4.32 7.19
N ASN A 21 32.84 3.17 6.67
CA ASN A 21 33.60 1.91 6.64
C ASN A 21 33.75 1.31 5.25
N ILE A 22 33.34 2.02 4.21
CA ILE A 22 33.58 1.66 2.80
C ILE A 22 35.00 2.05 2.40
N SER A 23 35.69 1.18 1.66
CA SER A 23 37.04 1.39 1.14
C SER A 23 37.09 1.18 -0.38
N ALA A 24 38.06 1.83 -1.04
CA ALA A 24 38.33 1.57 -2.45
C ALA A 24 38.70 0.09 -2.65
N GLY A 25 38.03 -0.58 -3.59
CA GLY A 25 38.11 -2.02 -3.82
C GLY A 25 36.92 -2.83 -3.30
N ASP A 26 36.04 -2.25 -2.48
CA ASP A 26 34.80 -2.90 -2.09
C ASP A 26 33.84 -3.09 -3.28
N VAL A 27 32.97 -4.10 -3.22
CA VAL A 27 31.94 -4.34 -4.23
C VAL A 27 30.56 -4.11 -3.62
N ILE A 28 29.78 -3.23 -4.23
CA ILE A 28 28.42 -2.87 -3.79
C ILE A 28 27.43 -3.13 -4.92
N THR A 29 26.20 -3.51 -4.58
CA THR A 29 25.14 -3.74 -5.58
C THR A 29 24.16 -2.58 -5.68
N ASP A 30 23.53 -2.41 -6.84
CA ASP A 30 22.40 -1.49 -6.97
C ASP A 30 21.15 -2.01 -6.20
N SER A 31 20.44 -1.07 -5.55
CA SER A 31 19.11 -1.29 -4.97
C SER A 31 17.99 -1.46 -6.02
N THR A 32 18.24 -1.17 -7.30
CA THR A 32 17.28 -1.39 -8.39
C THR A 32 17.13 -2.87 -8.78
N ARG A 33 16.13 -3.17 -9.62
CA ARG A 33 15.77 -4.54 -10.06
C ARG A 33 16.90 -5.27 -10.80
N ASN A 34 17.81 -4.55 -11.43
CA ASN A 34 18.97 -5.10 -12.09
C ASN A 34 20.15 -4.84 -11.16
N SER A 35 20.44 -5.78 -10.25
CA SER A 35 21.51 -5.67 -9.24
C SER A 35 22.89 -5.66 -9.89
N LYS A 36 23.22 -4.57 -10.58
CA LYS A 36 24.54 -4.30 -11.13
C LYS A 36 25.53 -4.18 -9.97
N GLU A 37 26.65 -4.86 -10.10
CA GLU A 37 27.79 -4.73 -9.19
C GLU A 37 28.60 -3.49 -9.56
N TRP A 38 29.03 -2.76 -8.54
CA TRP A 38 29.83 -1.54 -8.63
C TRP A 38 31.09 -1.76 -7.83
N ASN A 39 32.23 -1.59 -8.51
CA ASN A 39 33.52 -1.48 -7.84
C ASN A 39 33.62 -0.09 -7.24
N VAL A 40 33.93 -0.04 -5.96
CA VAL A 40 34.09 1.21 -5.24
C VAL A 40 35.48 1.77 -5.52
N ASP A 41 35.51 2.95 -6.11
CA ASP A 41 36.72 3.76 -6.27
C ASP A 41 36.65 5.02 -5.38
N ASP A 42 37.78 5.71 -5.25
CA ASP A 42 37.87 6.92 -4.43
C ASP A 42 36.92 8.03 -4.91
N ASP A 43 36.70 8.12 -6.22
CA ASP A 43 35.78 9.08 -6.83
C ASP A 43 34.32 8.80 -6.43
N LEU A 44 33.88 7.54 -6.49
CA LEU A 44 32.55 7.12 -6.06
C LEU A 44 32.34 7.37 -4.58
N ILE A 45 33.35 7.13 -3.73
CA ILE A 45 33.27 7.43 -2.29
C ILE A 45 33.08 8.93 -2.07
N GLU A 46 33.83 9.77 -2.78
CA GLU A 46 33.72 11.22 -2.67
C GLU A 46 32.35 11.72 -3.16
N GLN A 47 31.83 11.20 -4.28
CA GLN A 47 30.48 11.48 -4.75
C GLN A 47 29.43 11.08 -3.70
N MET A 48 29.57 9.90 -3.10
CA MET A 48 28.65 9.44 -2.05
C MET A 48 28.67 10.38 -0.83
N ARG A 49 29.84 10.82 -0.39
CA ARG A 49 29.98 11.78 0.73
C ARG A 49 29.28 13.11 0.43
N ARG A 50 29.50 13.67 -0.76
CA ARG A 50 28.84 14.92 -1.17
C ARG A 50 27.32 14.77 -1.19
N TYR A 51 26.82 13.67 -1.74
CA TYR A 51 25.39 13.39 -1.75
C TYR A 51 24.78 13.30 -0.35
N GLU A 52 25.43 12.62 0.59
CA GLU A 52 24.92 12.50 1.97
C GLU A 52 24.89 13.87 2.67
N GLN A 53 25.91 14.71 2.45
CA GLN A 53 25.98 16.08 2.98
C GLN A 53 24.88 16.99 2.42
N GLU A 54 24.64 16.95 1.11
CA GLU A 54 23.67 17.84 0.45
C GLU A 54 22.21 17.42 0.67
N SER A 55 21.95 16.11 0.66
CA SER A 55 20.59 15.57 0.68
C SER A 55 20.12 15.11 2.07
N ASN A 56 21.05 15.00 3.03
CA ASN A 56 20.85 14.38 4.35
C ASN A 56 20.24 12.96 4.26
N LYS A 57 20.51 12.25 3.16
CA LYS A 57 20.04 10.88 2.90
C LYS A 57 21.24 9.97 2.71
N THR A 58 21.10 8.73 3.18
CA THR A 58 22.16 7.73 3.05
C THR A 58 22.33 7.30 1.59
N ALA A 59 23.56 7.34 1.09
CA ALA A 59 23.93 6.86 -0.24
C ALA A 59 23.89 5.33 -0.29
N ILE A 60 24.24 4.67 0.82
CA ILE A 60 24.31 3.21 0.96
C ILE A 60 23.24 2.71 1.93
N TRP A 61 22.37 1.81 1.48
CA TRP A 61 21.39 1.14 2.34
C TRP A 61 21.52 -0.37 2.26
N LYS A 62 21.88 -1.01 3.37
CA LYS A 62 22.10 -2.47 3.47
C LYS A 62 23.06 -3.00 2.40
N ASN A 63 24.24 -2.40 2.29
CA ASN A 63 25.28 -2.78 1.32
C ASN A 63 24.79 -2.62 -0.13
N LYS A 64 23.85 -1.71 -0.38
CA LYS A 64 23.35 -1.37 -1.70
C LYS A 64 23.41 0.12 -1.94
N ILE A 65 23.81 0.51 -3.15
CA ILE A 65 23.72 1.90 -3.59
C ILE A 65 22.24 2.26 -3.75
N THR A 66 21.83 3.36 -3.13
CA THR A 66 20.46 3.87 -3.24
C THR A 66 20.21 4.39 -4.66
N GLY A 67 19.05 4.04 -5.24
CA GLY A 67 18.68 4.51 -6.57
C GLY A 67 18.58 6.05 -6.69
N MET A 68 18.37 6.74 -5.57
CA MET A 68 18.42 8.20 -5.53
C MET A 68 19.86 8.70 -5.75
N PHE A 69 20.86 8.12 -5.09
CA PHE A 69 22.26 8.46 -5.35
C PHE A 69 22.64 8.19 -6.82
N LEU A 70 22.26 7.04 -7.39
CA LEU A 70 22.54 6.72 -8.81
C LEU A 70 21.93 7.73 -9.77
N PHE A 71 20.74 8.23 -9.47
CA PHE A 71 20.11 9.30 -10.23
C PHE A 71 20.94 10.59 -10.19
N PHE A 72 21.52 10.96 -9.05
CA PHE A 72 22.39 12.14 -8.95
C PHE A 72 23.74 11.93 -9.64
N LYS A 73 24.40 10.80 -9.38
CA LYS A 73 25.65 10.39 -10.04
C LYS A 73 25.54 10.50 -11.56
N TYR A 74 24.45 9.98 -12.14
CA TYR A 74 24.22 10.06 -13.59
C TYR A 74 24.30 11.50 -14.14
N TYR A 75 23.72 12.48 -13.45
CA TYR A 75 23.74 13.88 -13.91
C TYR A 75 25.02 14.64 -13.54
N GLU A 76 25.83 14.13 -12.63
CA GLU A 76 27.20 14.60 -12.40
C GLU A 76 28.12 14.09 -13.51
N ASP A 77 28.00 12.81 -13.86
CA ASP A 77 28.78 12.17 -14.92
C ASP A 77 28.38 12.65 -16.33
N ASN A 78 27.12 13.10 -16.53
CA ASN A 78 26.57 13.55 -17.83
C ASN A 78 25.96 14.97 -17.72
N PRO A 79 26.78 16.01 -17.49
CA PRO A 79 26.30 17.36 -17.22
C PRO A 79 25.55 18.00 -18.40
N GLU A 80 25.85 17.62 -19.64
CA GLU A 80 25.14 18.04 -20.86
C GLU A 80 23.72 17.50 -20.97
N GLU A 81 23.45 16.34 -20.36
CA GLU A 81 22.11 15.75 -20.25
C GLU A 81 21.28 16.39 -19.14
N LYS A 82 21.94 17.12 -18.23
CA LYS A 82 21.31 17.97 -17.21
C LYS A 82 20.59 19.20 -17.82
N LYS A 83 20.44 19.26 -19.15
CA LYS A 83 19.59 20.22 -19.88
C LYS A 83 18.35 20.47 -19.05
N LYS A 84 18.26 21.70 -18.52
CA LYS A 84 17.28 22.14 -17.52
C LYS A 84 15.91 21.59 -17.89
N ALA A 85 15.54 20.45 -17.32
CA ALA A 85 14.15 20.16 -17.08
C ALA A 85 13.74 21.36 -16.24
N LYS A 86 13.03 22.33 -16.84
CA LYS A 86 12.32 23.35 -16.08
C LYS A 86 11.71 22.52 -14.96
N LYS A 87 12.13 22.75 -13.72
CA LYS A 87 11.37 22.24 -12.58
C LYS A 87 10.00 22.80 -12.88
N ARG A 88 9.10 21.97 -13.42
CA ARG A 88 7.69 22.26 -13.45
C ARG A 88 7.48 22.37 -11.96
N GLY A 89 7.50 23.61 -11.44
CA GLY A 89 7.09 23.87 -10.07
C GLY A 89 5.82 23.06 -9.98
N ARG A 90 5.78 22.07 -9.08
CA ARG A 90 4.57 21.30 -8.88
C ARG A 90 3.53 22.39 -8.71
N LYS A 91 2.65 22.56 -9.70
CA LYS A 91 1.54 23.49 -9.54
C LYS A 91 0.97 23.10 -8.19
N PRO A 92 0.84 24.02 -7.22
CA PRO A 92 0.22 23.68 -5.95
C PRO A 92 -1.04 22.91 -6.35
N LYS A 93 -1.09 21.64 -5.92
CA LYS A 93 -2.19 20.77 -6.29
C LYS A 93 -3.40 21.56 -5.83
N LYS A 94 -4.26 21.98 -6.76
CA LYS A 94 -5.48 22.69 -6.41
C LYS A 94 -6.21 21.71 -5.50
N VAL A 95 -6.20 22.00 -4.20
CA VAL A 95 -6.94 21.21 -3.22
C VAL A 95 -8.36 21.68 -3.43
N GLU A 96 -9.04 21.06 -4.39
CA GLU A 96 -10.49 21.03 -4.33
C GLU A 96 -10.78 20.22 -3.07
N GLU A 97 -11.33 20.89 -2.04
CA GLU A 97 -11.82 20.22 -0.86
C GLU A 97 -12.96 19.32 -1.33
N GLU A 98 -12.63 18.05 -1.54
CA GLU A 98 -13.60 17.01 -1.88
C GLU A 98 -14.37 16.71 -0.59
N GLU A 99 -15.70 16.86 -0.62
CA GLU A 99 -16.54 16.46 0.50
C GLU A 99 -16.59 14.93 0.64
N GLU A 100 -16.54 14.44 1.87
CA GLU A 100 -16.67 13.01 2.17
C GLU A 100 -18.14 12.57 2.10
N LEU A 101 -18.38 11.31 1.69
CA LEU A 101 -19.71 10.73 1.65
C LEU A 101 -20.17 10.41 3.08
N THR A 102 -21.01 11.26 3.67
CA THR A 102 -21.45 11.13 5.05
C THR A 102 -22.89 10.63 5.19
N ASP A 103 -23.71 10.71 4.15
CA ASP A 103 -25.13 10.35 4.20
C ASP A 103 -25.37 8.87 3.82
N GLU A 104 -26.15 8.15 4.64
CA GLU A 104 -26.55 6.77 4.37
C GLU A 104 -27.53 6.70 3.19
N GLU A 105 -28.36 7.72 2.97
CA GLU A 105 -29.27 7.78 1.82
C GLU A 105 -28.48 7.88 0.50
N GLU A 106 -27.50 8.77 0.44
CA GLU A 106 -26.59 8.88 -0.72
C GLU A 106 -25.86 7.56 -1.00
N LEU A 107 -25.47 6.82 0.04
CA LEU A 107 -24.84 5.51 -0.13
C LEU A 107 -25.80 4.50 -0.77
N GLU A 108 -27.05 4.45 -0.33
CA GLU A 108 -28.02 3.51 -0.89
C GLU A 108 -28.34 3.86 -2.35
N ASP A 109 -28.47 5.14 -2.71
CA ASP A 109 -28.64 5.57 -4.11
C ASP A 109 -27.46 5.12 -4.99
N ILE A 110 -26.23 5.30 -4.51
CA ILE A 110 -25.02 4.86 -5.19
C ILE A 110 -25.01 3.33 -5.35
N ILE A 111 -25.44 2.60 -4.32
CA ILE A 111 -25.55 1.13 -4.37
C ILE A 111 -26.59 0.71 -5.41
N GLU A 112 -27.76 1.34 -5.44
CA GLU A 112 -28.83 1.05 -6.41
C GLU A 112 -28.38 1.31 -7.85
N MET A 113 -27.67 2.42 -8.07
CA MET A 113 -27.06 2.72 -9.36
C MET A 113 -26.00 1.67 -9.73
N GLY A 114 -25.13 1.31 -8.79
CA GLY A 114 -24.13 0.26 -8.98
C GLY A 114 -24.75 -1.09 -9.32
N MET A 115 -25.85 -1.48 -8.69
CA MET A 115 -26.58 -2.72 -9.01
C MET A 115 -27.15 -2.71 -10.43
N THR A 116 -27.58 -1.54 -10.90
CA THR A 116 -28.19 -1.38 -12.22
C THR A 116 -27.17 -1.41 -13.35
N PHE A 117 -25.99 -0.82 -13.13
CA PHE A 117 -24.99 -0.62 -14.19
C PHE A 117 -23.77 -1.56 -14.11
N CYS A 118 -23.45 -2.12 -12.94
CA CYS A 118 -22.32 -3.03 -12.76
C CYS A 118 -22.73 -4.51 -12.90
N ASN A 119 -23.18 -4.92 -14.09
CA ASN A 119 -23.71 -6.26 -14.36
C ASN A 119 -22.71 -7.43 -14.20
N TYR A 120 -21.42 -7.14 -13.97
CA TYR A 120 -20.38 -8.14 -13.78
C TYR A 120 -20.21 -8.59 -12.32
N ILE A 121 -20.90 -7.94 -11.38
CA ILE A 121 -20.88 -8.28 -9.96
C ILE A 121 -22.30 -8.57 -9.49
N ASP A 122 -22.43 -9.61 -8.65
CA ASP A 122 -23.69 -9.93 -8.01
C ASP A 122 -24.21 -8.72 -7.19
N PRO A 123 -25.47 -8.28 -7.39
CA PRO A 123 -26.03 -7.12 -6.71
C PRO A 123 -25.98 -7.23 -5.18
N PHE A 124 -26.20 -8.44 -4.65
CA PHE A 124 -26.17 -8.69 -3.21
C PHE A 124 -24.74 -8.57 -2.64
N LYS A 125 -23.75 -9.08 -3.37
CA LYS A 125 -22.33 -8.88 -3.08
C LYS A 125 -21.93 -7.41 -3.13
N LEU A 126 -22.33 -6.66 -4.15
CA LEU A 126 -22.06 -5.23 -4.27
C LEU A 126 -22.60 -4.48 -3.03
N ARG A 127 -23.89 -4.67 -2.69
CA ARG A 127 -24.52 -4.08 -1.49
C ARG A 127 -23.71 -4.34 -0.23
N THR A 128 -23.35 -5.61 -0.03
CA THR A 128 -22.66 -6.07 1.17
C THR A 128 -21.29 -5.41 1.28
N ILE A 129 -20.54 -5.34 0.18
CA ILE A 129 -19.21 -4.72 0.16
C ILE A 129 -19.30 -3.22 0.50
N PHE A 130 -20.23 -2.50 -0.12
CA PHE A 130 -20.33 -1.05 0.07
C PHE A 130 -20.79 -0.67 1.47
N ARG A 131 -21.82 -1.33 2.00
CA ARG A 131 -22.23 -1.14 3.40
C ARG A 131 -21.10 -1.49 4.36
N PHE A 132 -20.46 -2.64 4.15
CA PHE A 132 -19.34 -3.06 5.01
C PHE A 132 -18.22 -2.02 5.02
N LEU A 133 -17.81 -1.50 3.86
CA LEU A 133 -16.76 -0.50 3.77
C LEU A 133 -17.18 0.82 4.41
N TYR A 134 -18.40 1.28 4.15
CA TYR A 134 -18.95 2.51 4.73
C TYR A 134 -18.96 2.48 6.26
N PHE A 135 -19.45 1.40 6.87
CA PHE A 135 -19.53 1.32 8.32
C PHE A 135 -18.19 1.02 9.01
N THR A 136 -17.21 0.41 8.31
CA THR A 136 -15.93 0.01 8.94
C THR A 136 -14.75 0.93 8.62
N GLY A 137 -14.87 1.76 7.59
CA GLY A 137 -13.79 2.65 7.15
C GLY A 137 -12.49 1.94 6.78
N LEU A 138 -12.62 0.71 6.29
CA LEU A 138 -11.47 -0.09 5.92
C LEU A 138 -10.79 0.43 4.67
N ARG A 139 -9.46 0.55 4.74
CA ARG A 139 -8.66 0.82 3.55
C ARG A 139 -8.76 -0.36 2.60
N ARG A 140 -8.63 -0.09 1.29
CA ARG A 140 -8.66 -1.14 0.23
C ARG A 140 -7.77 -2.33 0.56
N MET A 141 -6.52 -2.10 1.00
CA MET A 141 -5.60 -3.20 1.32
C MET A 141 -5.96 -3.94 2.62
N GLU A 142 -6.65 -3.31 3.55
CA GLU A 142 -7.16 -3.99 4.75
C GLU A 142 -8.31 -4.92 4.35
N TYR A 143 -9.27 -4.41 3.57
CA TYR A 143 -10.38 -5.17 3.00
C TYR A 143 -9.91 -6.40 2.20
N ILE A 144 -8.97 -6.23 1.26
CA ILE A 144 -8.48 -7.33 0.42
C ILE A 144 -7.76 -8.44 1.22
N ASN A 145 -7.27 -8.13 2.44
CA ASN A 145 -6.55 -9.06 3.30
C ASN A 145 -7.42 -9.72 4.39
N LEU A 146 -8.71 -9.40 4.45
CA LEU A 146 -9.65 -10.06 5.35
C LEU A 146 -9.90 -11.50 4.91
N ALA A 147 -9.99 -12.41 5.87
CA ALA A 147 -10.46 -13.78 5.69
C ALA A 147 -11.73 -13.97 6.52
N ARG A 148 -12.58 -14.95 6.21
CA ARG A 148 -13.84 -15.14 6.94
C ARG A 148 -13.64 -15.40 8.43
N LYS A 149 -12.54 -16.06 8.78
CA LYS A 149 -12.13 -16.30 10.18
C LYS A 149 -11.82 -15.03 10.99
N ASP A 150 -11.64 -13.89 10.32
CA ASP A 150 -11.39 -12.62 11.00
C ASP A 150 -12.71 -11.98 11.49
N PHE A 151 -13.87 -12.54 11.16
CA PHE A 151 -15.19 -12.04 11.58
C PHE A 151 -15.70 -12.83 12.78
N ASP A 152 -15.97 -12.14 13.88
CA ASP A 152 -16.69 -12.68 15.03
C ASP A 152 -18.12 -12.12 15.00
N PHE A 153 -19.04 -12.91 14.45
CA PHE A 153 -20.43 -12.47 14.32
C PHE A 153 -21.23 -12.57 15.62
N GLU A 154 -20.70 -13.20 16.67
CA GLU A 154 -21.33 -13.20 18.00
C GLU A 154 -21.05 -11.88 18.70
N LYS A 155 -19.79 -11.44 18.65
CA LYS A 155 -19.37 -10.12 19.16
C LYS A 155 -19.67 -8.97 18.20
N GLN A 156 -20.03 -9.29 16.96
CA GLN A 156 -20.25 -8.33 15.89
C GLN A 156 -18.99 -7.51 15.62
N THR A 157 -17.86 -8.16 15.45
CA THR A 157 -16.58 -7.50 15.21
C THR A 157 -15.84 -8.11 14.03
N VAL A 158 -14.93 -7.33 13.45
CA VAL A 158 -13.97 -7.80 12.46
C VAL A 158 -12.56 -7.42 12.89
N TYR A 159 -11.68 -8.41 12.85
CA TYR A 159 -10.28 -8.25 13.22
C TYR A 159 -9.42 -7.87 12.01
N VAL A 160 -8.81 -6.70 12.07
CA VAL A 160 -8.00 -6.14 10.99
C VAL A 160 -6.52 -6.37 11.30
N ARG A 161 -5.88 -7.20 10.48
CA ARG A 161 -4.48 -7.59 10.65
C ARG A 161 -3.52 -6.47 10.25
N GLY A 162 -2.45 -6.28 11.04
CA GLY A 162 -1.44 -5.25 10.88
C GLY A 162 -0.46 -5.46 9.71
N LYS A 163 -0.85 -6.14 8.64
CA LYS A 163 0.05 -6.33 7.47
C LYS A 163 0.15 -5.10 6.56
N THR A 164 -0.43 -3.96 6.96
CA THR A 164 -0.45 -2.70 6.20
C THR A 164 0.55 -1.67 6.75
N LYS A 165 0.61 -0.48 6.12
CA LYS A 165 1.60 0.58 6.38
C LYS A 165 1.72 0.98 7.87
N SER A 166 0.63 0.91 8.64
CA SER A 166 0.63 1.30 10.06
C SER A 166 1.08 0.19 11.01
N ARG A 167 1.20 -1.07 10.55
CA ARG A 167 1.53 -2.25 11.37
C ARG A 167 0.69 -2.43 12.64
N THR A 168 -0.47 -1.78 12.72
CA THR A 168 -1.38 -1.84 13.86
C THR A 168 -2.50 -2.82 13.58
N GLU A 169 -2.67 -3.75 14.52
CA GLU A 169 -3.83 -4.63 14.59
C GLU A 169 -4.94 -3.92 15.35
N ARG A 170 -6.19 -4.10 14.90
CA ARG A 170 -7.36 -3.52 15.56
C ARG A 170 -8.59 -4.37 15.33
N GLU A 171 -9.50 -4.33 16.28
CA GLU A 171 -10.84 -4.89 16.16
C GLU A 171 -11.81 -3.75 15.85
N LEU A 172 -12.65 -3.93 14.84
CA LEU A 172 -13.66 -2.93 14.44
C LEU A 172 -15.06 -3.47 14.73
N PRO A 173 -15.96 -2.68 15.34
CA PRO A 173 -17.34 -3.07 15.54
C PRO A 173 -18.10 -3.11 14.21
N LEU A 174 -19.08 -4.01 14.11
CA LEU A 174 -20.02 -4.15 13.01
C LEU A 174 -21.43 -3.87 13.54
N THR A 175 -22.21 -3.12 12.78
CA THR A 175 -23.64 -2.96 13.08
C THR A 175 -24.38 -4.29 12.85
N LYS A 176 -25.52 -4.49 13.52
CA LYS A 176 -26.36 -5.68 13.33
C LYS A 176 -26.76 -5.92 11.88
N LYS A 177 -27.07 -4.85 11.15
CA LYS A 177 -27.42 -4.87 9.72
C LYS A 177 -26.23 -5.37 8.88
N VAL A 178 -25.05 -4.77 9.04
CA VAL A 178 -23.84 -5.16 8.31
C VAL A 178 -23.40 -6.58 8.64
N ALA A 179 -23.40 -6.97 9.92
CA ALA A 179 -23.06 -8.33 10.34
C ALA A 179 -23.99 -9.37 9.69
N LYS A 180 -25.29 -9.08 9.60
CA LYS A 180 -26.27 -9.93 8.92
C LYS A 180 -26.03 -10.02 7.42
N ASP A 181 -25.79 -8.89 6.75
CA ASP A 181 -25.52 -8.84 5.31
C ASP A 181 -24.26 -9.65 4.98
N VAL A 182 -23.16 -9.41 5.70
CA VAL A 182 -21.89 -10.13 5.51
C VAL A 182 -22.03 -11.62 5.78
N ARG A 183 -22.70 -12.01 6.88
CA ARG A 183 -22.96 -13.43 7.18
C ARG A 183 -23.80 -14.09 6.10
N SER A 184 -24.81 -13.40 5.60
CA SER A 184 -25.69 -13.92 4.55
C SER A 184 -24.92 -14.12 3.24
N TYR A 185 -24.06 -13.17 2.88
CA TYR A 185 -23.13 -13.27 1.76
C TYR A 185 -22.13 -14.43 1.92
N PHE A 186 -21.60 -14.66 3.11
CA PHE A 186 -20.71 -15.82 3.33
C PHE A 186 -21.42 -17.17 3.15
N ASN A 187 -22.75 -17.21 3.23
CA ASN A 187 -23.53 -18.42 2.95
C ASN A 187 -23.84 -18.62 1.46
N THR A 188 -23.64 -17.62 0.59
CA THR A 188 -23.96 -17.74 -0.84
C THR A 188 -22.82 -18.33 -1.67
N GLU A 189 -21.57 -18.09 -1.26
CA GLU A 189 -20.38 -18.64 -1.93
C GLU A 189 -19.31 -19.08 -0.90
N PRO A 190 -18.42 -20.05 -1.21
CA PRO A 190 -17.29 -20.39 -0.34
C PRO A 190 -16.14 -19.36 -0.44
N GLU A 191 -15.24 -19.32 0.55
CA GLU A 191 -14.02 -18.49 0.47
C GLU A 191 -12.99 -19.12 -0.48
N ILE A 192 -12.64 -18.41 -1.56
CA ILE A 192 -11.67 -18.83 -2.59
C ILE A 192 -10.40 -17.98 -2.53
N LYS A 193 -10.53 -16.65 -2.39
CA LYS A 193 -9.38 -15.71 -2.42
C LYS A 193 -9.18 -14.96 -1.10
N ASN A 194 -10.26 -14.38 -0.60
CA ASN A 194 -10.35 -13.62 0.64
C ASN A 194 -11.82 -13.61 1.06
N ALA A 195 -12.14 -12.96 2.18
CA ALA A 195 -13.49 -12.92 2.75
C ALA A 195 -14.59 -12.64 1.72
N PHE A 196 -14.32 -11.77 0.73
CA PHE A 196 -15.25 -11.32 -0.31
C PHE A 196 -14.91 -11.79 -1.73
N ASN A 197 -14.02 -12.77 -1.90
CA ASN A 197 -13.61 -13.31 -3.19
C ASN A 197 -13.28 -12.24 -4.27
N MET A 198 -12.63 -11.14 -3.88
CA MET A 198 -12.37 -10.00 -4.75
C MET A 198 -10.90 -9.60 -4.74
N SER A 199 -10.29 -9.40 -5.91
CA SER A 199 -8.91 -8.91 -6.01
C SER A 199 -8.81 -7.39 -5.84
N SER A 200 -7.62 -6.88 -5.52
CA SER A 200 -7.39 -5.43 -5.40
C SER A 200 -7.68 -4.67 -6.71
N SER A 201 -7.44 -5.31 -7.86
CA SER A 201 -7.73 -4.70 -9.16
C SER A 201 -9.23 -4.63 -9.41
N GLN A 202 -9.96 -5.72 -9.17
CA GLN A 202 -11.44 -5.73 -9.29
C GLN A 202 -12.08 -4.69 -8.38
N MET A 203 -11.60 -4.57 -7.14
CA MET A 203 -12.07 -3.54 -6.22
C MET A 203 -11.79 -2.13 -6.74
N ALA A 204 -10.62 -1.90 -7.35
CA ALA A 204 -10.28 -0.60 -7.91
C ALA A 204 -11.15 -0.24 -9.13
N TRP A 205 -11.47 -1.22 -9.98
CA TRP A 205 -12.39 -1.05 -11.09
C TRP A 205 -13.81 -0.76 -10.61
N LEU A 206 -14.32 -1.53 -9.65
CA LEU A 206 -15.65 -1.32 -9.06
C LEU A 206 -15.80 0.07 -8.46
N LEU A 207 -14.82 0.54 -7.68
CA LEU A 207 -14.83 1.90 -7.14
C LEU A 207 -14.81 2.97 -8.23
N LYS A 208 -14.10 2.71 -9.34
CA LYS A 208 -14.03 3.65 -10.47
C LYS A 208 -15.36 3.73 -11.20
N ASP A 209 -15.99 2.59 -11.49
CA ASP A 209 -17.28 2.55 -12.16
C ASP A 209 -18.36 3.22 -11.31
N ILE A 210 -18.30 3.02 -9.99
CA ILE A 210 -19.26 3.60 -9.06
C ILE A 210 -19.01 5.09 -8.80
N GLN A 211 -17.77 5.55 -8.93
CA GLN A 211 -17.41 6.97 -8.81
C GLN A 211 -18.16 7.86 -9.81
N ASP A 212 -18.53 7.31 -10.98
CA ASP A 212 -19.30 8.05 -12.00
C ASP A 212 -20.74 8.37 -11.55
N PHE A 213 -21.24 7.69 -10.52
CA PHE A 213 -22.56 7.90 -9.93
C PHE A 213 -22.54 8.78 -8.67
N VAL A 214 -21.36 9.11 -8.17
CA VAL A 214 -21.19 9.96 -6.98
C VAL A 214 -21.42 11.43 -7.38
N PRO A 215 -22.13 12.23 -6.57
CA PRO A 215 -22.33 13.65 -6.85
C PRO A 215 -21.01 14.40 -7.12
N LYS A 216 -21.04 15.33 -8.08
CA LYS A 216 -19.86 16.12 -8.45
C LYS A 216 -19.32 16.88 -7.23
N GLY A 217 -18.02 16.74 -6.96
CA GLY A 217 -17.35 17.34 -5.79
C GLY A 217 -17.12 16.36 -4.64
N LYS A 218 -17.76 15.19 -4.66
CA LYS A 218 -17.52 14.09 -3.72
C LYS A 218 -16.71 12.99 -4.37
N ARG A 219 -15.83 12.35 -3.60
CA ARG A 219 -14.99 11.26 -4.09
C ARG A 219 -15.18 10.01 -3.26
N LEU A 220 -15.40 8.89 -3.94
CA LEU A 220 -15.52 7.56 -3.35
C LEU A 220 -14.22 6.78 -3.58
N THR A 221 -13.33 6.86 -2.62
CA THR A 221 -12.18 5.98 -2.48
C THR A 221 -12.42 5.07 -1.28
N ALA A 222 -11.68 3.96 -1.18
CA ALA A 222 -11.67 3.19 0.08
C ALA A 222 -11.12 4.01 1.28
N HIS A 223 -10.60 5.22 1.05
CA HIS A 223 -10.27 6.18 2.11
C HIS A 223 -11.44 7.10 2.49
N THR A 224 -12.48 7.20 1.67
CA THR A 224 -13.68 8.04 1.91
C THR A 224 -14.53 7.52 3.05
N PHE A 225 -14.45 6.22 3.33
CA PHE A 225 -15.19 5.64 4.44
C PHE A 225 -14.44 5.71 5.78
N ARG A 226 -13.20 6.21 5.80
CA ARG A 226 -12.33 6.22 6.98
C ARG A 226 -12.54 7.45 7.85
#